data_AF-A0A6A4Q251-F1
#
_entry.id   AF-A0A6A4Q251-F1
#
_cell.length_a   1.000
_cell.length_b   1.000
_cell.length_c   1.000
_cell.angle_alpha   90.00
_cell.angle_beta   90.00
_cell.angle_gamma   90.00
#
_symmetry.space_group_name_H-M   'P 1'
#
loop_
_entity.id
_entity.type
_entity.pdbx_description
1 polymer ?
#
loop_
_entity_poly.entity_id
_entity_poly.type
_entity_poly.pdbx_seq_one_letter_code
_entity_poly.pdbx_strand_id
1 'polypeptide(L)' 'MVLFNVSRKDTTPFDGQKPGTSGLRKKVKVFIQPNYLENFVQASFNALTTEKVRGNFLQLVKCF' A
#
# COMPACT_ATOMS: atom_id res chain seq x y z
N MET A 1 -21.40 8.09 -14.87
CA MET A 1 -20.43 7.00 -14.70
C MET A 1 -19.04 7.61 -14.85
N VAL A 2 -18.25 7.66 -13.78
CA VAL A 2 -16.93 8.32 -13.81
C VAL A 2 -15.93 7.38 -14.48
N LEU A 3 -15.20 7.89 -15.46
CA LEU A 3 -14.09 7.17 -16.09
C LEU A 3 -12.81 7.49 -15.29
N PHE A 4 -12.16 6.47 -14.76
CA PHE A 4 -10.86 6.59 -14.13
C PHE A 4 -9.78 6.18 -15.13
N ASN A 5 -8.76 7.03 -15.32
CA ASN A 5 -7.60 6.72 -16.15
C ASN A 5 -6.51 6.08 -15.28
N VAL A 6 -6.22 4.79 -15.50
CA VAL A 6 -5.20 4.04 -14.75
C VAL A 6 -3.91 4.00 -15.56
N SER A 7 -2.81 4.43 -14.97
CA SER A 7 -1.47 4.39 -15.60
C SER A 7 -0.47 3.69 -14.70
N ARG A 8 0.48 2.96 -15.30
CA ARG A 8 1.55 2.27 -14.58
C ARG A 8 2.70 3.25 -14.31
N LYS A 9 3.26 3.20 -13.10
CA LYS A 9 4.44 3.97 -12.70
C LYS A 9 5.53 3.02 -12.22
N ASP A 10 6.74 3.22 -12.73
CA ASP A 10 7.90 2.45 -12.33
C ASP A 10 8.48 3.02 -11.04
N THR A 11 8.83 2.14 -10.10
CA THR A 11 9.37 2.50 -8.79
C THR A 11 10.48 1.53 -8.40
N THR A 12 11.26 1.89 -7.39
CA THR A 12 12.32 1.04 -6.83
C THR A 12 11.90 0.50 -5.47
N PRO A 13 12.26 -0.76 -5.14
CA PRO A 13 11.94 -1.33 -3.84
C PRO A 13 12.70 -0.62 -2.73
N PHE A 14 12.07 -0.50 -1.55
CA PHE A 14 12.66 0.09 -0.36
C PHE A 14 12.91 -0.97 0.71
N ASP A 15 14.13 -1.00 1.24
CA ASP A 15 14.47 -1.90 2.33
C ASP A 15 13.78 -1.50 3.65
N GLY A 16 13.39 -2.52 4.42
CA GLY A 16 12.85 -2.31 5.77
C GLY A 16 11.39 -1.82 5.81
N GLN A 17 10.63 -1.94 4.71
CA GLN A 17 9.16 -1.76 4.68
C GLN A 17 8.40 -2.98 5.24
N LYS A 18 8.82 -3.50 6.40
CA LYS A 18 8.13 -4.61 7.08
C LYS A 18 7.23 -4.06 8.19
N PRO A 19 5.89 -4.20 8.10
CA PRO A 19 4.99 -3.78 9.17
C PRO A 19 5.16 -4.65 10.41
N GLY A 20 5.06 -4.04 11.59
CA GLY A 20 5.02 -4.74 12.88
C GLY A 20 3.60 -5.13 13.28
N THR A 21 3.42 -5.55 14.53
CA THR A 21 2.09 -5.89 15.10
C THR A 21 1.11 -4.71 15.10
N SER A 22 1.61 -3.48 15.12
CA SER A 22 0.82 -2.24 15.09
C SER A 22 1.01 -1.43 13.80
N GLY A 23 1.30 -2.11 12.68
CA GLY A 23 1.50 -1.48 11.37
C GLY A 23 2.94 -1.02 11.11
N LEU A 24 3.13 -0.32 9.98
CA LEU A 24 4.42 0.25 9.60
C LEU A 24 4.61 1.63 10.25
N ARG A 25 5.65 1.78 11.08
CA ARG A 25 5.98 3.04 11.75
C ARG A 25 7.38 3.50 11.37
N LYS A 26 7.49 4.67 10.77
CA LYS A 26 8.75 5.33 10.41
C LYS A 26 8.64 6.84 10.65
N LYS A 27 9.77 7.55 10.64
CA LYS A 27 9.79 9.01 10.75
C LYS A 27 9.05 9.62 9.56
N VAL A 28 8.34 10.73 9.79
CA VAL A 28 7.59 11.45 8.74
C VAL A 28 8.47 11.80 7.54
N LYS A 29 9.73 12.18 7.78
CA LYS A 29 10.71 12.44 6.71
C LYS A 29 10.95 11.26 5.76
N VAL A 30 10.77 10.03 6.23
CA VAL A 30 10.89 8.81 5.41
C VAL A 30 9.61 8.59 4.61
N PHE A 31 8.44 8.81 5.21
CA PHE A 31 7.16 8.66 4.53
C PHE A 31 6.94 9.66 3.38
N ILE A 32 7.55 10.85 3.47
CA ILE A 32 7.47 11.87 2.42
C ILE A 32 8.44 11.58 1.27
N GLN A 33 9.33 10.58 1.40
CA GLN A 33 10.21 10.21 0.28
C GLN A 33 9.37 9.75 -0.92
N PRO A 34 9.79 10.11 -2.14
CA PRO A 34 9.04 9.77 -3.34
C PRO A 34 8.89 8.25 -3.46
N ASN A 35 7.69 7.79 -3.80
CA ASN A 35 7.32 6.39 -4.00
C ASN A 35 7.38 5.51 -2.74
N TYR A 36 7.68 6.05 -1.55
CA TYR A 36 7.77 5.24 -0.33
C TYR A 36 6.38 4.74 0.10
N LEU A 37 5.40 5.63 0.16
CA LEU A 37 4.04 5.32 0.57
C LEU A 37 3.29 4.53 -0.50
N GLU A 38 3.45 4.93 -1.76
CA GLU A 38 2.85 4.28 -2.92
C GLU A 38 3.28 2.82 -3.01
N ASN A 39 4.57 2.53 -2.81
CA ASN A 39 5.08 1.16 -2.80
C ASN A 39 4.51 0.33 -1.66
N PHE A 40 4.40 0.91 -0.46
CA PHE A 40 3.83 0.20 0.69
C PHE A 40 2.35 -0.12 0.48
N VAL A 41 1.59 0.83 -0.07
CA VAL A 41 0.17 0.66 -0.40
C VAL A 41 -0.01 -0.40 -1.50
N GLN A 42 0.79 -0.33 -2.58
CA GLN A 42 0.76 -1.33 -3.65
C GLN A 42 1.14 -2.73 -3.15
N ALA A 43 2.15 -2.84 -2.28
CA ALA A 43 2.54 -4.11 -1.66
C ALA A 43 1.44 -4.67 -0.76
N SER A 44 0.71 -3.80 -0.05
CA SER A 44 -0.44 -4.18 0.76
C SER A 44 -1.58 -4.73 -0.10
N PHE A 45 -1.87 -4.09 -1.24
CA PHE A 45 -2.82 -4.62 -2.21
C PHE A 45 -2.38 -5.97 -2.78
N ASN A 46 -1.10 -6.12 -3.11
CA ASN A 46 -0.55 -7.38 -3.65
C ASN A 46 -0.61 -8.53 -2.63
N ALA A 47 -0.56 -8.23 -1.32
CA ALA A 47 -0.68 -9.23 -0.26
C ALA A 47 -2.12 -9.75 -0.08
N LEU A 48 -3.12 -9.06 -0.61
CA LEU A 48 -4.51 -9.52 -0.55
C LEU A 48 -4.78 -10.51 -1.68
N THR A 49 -5.21 -11.72 -1.31
CA THR A 49 -5.70 -12.71 -2.28
C THR A 49 -7.06 -12.32 -2.82
N THR A 50 -7.32 -12.62 -4.10
CA THR A 50 -8.56 -12.30 -4.84
C THR A 50 -9.85 -12.75 -4.15
N GLU A 51 -9.79 -13.83 -3.35
CA GLU A 51 -10.91 -14.32 -2.55
C GLU A 51 -11.30 -13.36 -1.41
N LYS A 52 -10.33 -12.70 -0.79
CA LYS A 52 -10.55 -11.72 0.29
C LYS A 52 -10.97 -10.35 -0.20
N VAL A 53 -10.84 -10.06 -1.49
CA VAL A 53 -11.17 -8.74 -2.07
C VAL A 53 -12.66 -8.63 -2.45
N ARG A 54 -13.36 -9.76 -2.62
CA ARG A 54 -14.78 -9.77 -3.00
C ARG A 54 -15.65 -9.31 -1.81
N GLY A 55 -15.98 -8.02 -1.76
CA GLY A 55 -16.88 -7.42 -0.76
C GLY A 55 -16.20 -6.75 0.45
N ASN A 56 -14.87 -6.83 0.59
CA ASN A 56 -14.12 -6.34 1.76
C ASN A 56 -13.15 -5.20 1.42
N PHE A 57 -13.60 -4.20 0.66
CA PHE A 57 -12.82 -2.98 0.39
C PHE A 57 -12.37 -2.28 1.69
N LEU A 58 -13.10 -2.50 2.80
CA LEU A 58 -12.86 -1.93 4.13
C LEU A 58 -11.79 -2.65 4.96
N GLN A 59 -11.35 -3.86 4.60
CA GLN A 59 -10.36 -4.59 5.42
C GLN A 59 -8.95 -3.99 5.30
N LEU A 60 -8.65 -3.31 4.19
CA LEU A 60 -7.40 -2.57 4.01
C LEU A 60 -7.20 -1.49 5.08
N VAL A 61 -8.30 -0.87 5.54
CA VAL A 61 -8.26 0.20 6.56
C VAL A 61 -8.01 -0.37 7.96
N LYS A 62 -8.29 -1.67 8.20
CA LYS A 62 -8.04 -2.32 9.50
C LYS A 62 -6.61 -2.82 9.69
N CYS A 63 -5.79 -2.84 8.63
CA CYS A 63 -4.38 -3.21 8.70
C CYS A 63 -3.43 -2.01 8.84
N PHE A 64 -3.95 -0.78 8.78
CA PHE A 64 -3.22 0.45 9.08
C PHE A 64 -3.38 0.86 10.54
#